data_AF-A0A2E8M410-F1
#
_entry.id   AF-A0A2E8M410-F1
#
_cell.length_a   1.000
_cell.length_b   1.000
_cell.length_c   1.000
_cell.angle_alpha   90.00
_cell.angle_beta   90.00
_cell.angle_gamma   90.00
#
_symmetry.space_group_name_H-M   'P 1'
#
loop_
_entity.id
_entity.type
_entity.pdbx_description
1 polymer ?
#
loop_
_entity_poly.entity_id
_entity_poly.type
_entity_poly.pdbx_seq_one_letter_code
_entity_poly.pdbx_strand_id
1 'polypeptide(L)'
;MPSIPFSPKTPVLRCLALLATASLHAAPVINEIHYNNDLNYIANEFIELYNPGPEAVNLTNWKLAGGIDFTFPENTFLDPGSYLVVAENPTTLRSEFSRPPNGPPRELRVLGPYSGGLSGEGETVELVDDSQERVDRVSFDIDFPWPIAADGSGSSMELVNPALDNDLGSSWRSSRDNGILGPPTPSSANSVYSPVAPPNIRQVRHEPQQPAGTEDLVVTAKVTDPEGVSEVNLTYALILPGRYIPAFLAKSYSELLSNPTGPRQPNPAYLRNWLTLAMHDDGLGADAIAGDSIYTATIPATSYEHRTLIRYRITVRDREGTSATAPFPDDESLNFSCFVYDGLPDYETTTRTYSSDTVLKTLPAYHLLTTQGDYDQCVAYDGNQIPRNSYDARSAFNWSATFVYKGIAYDNVEYRLRQRNARYSNRGKRSFRFRFNRGSYVQ
;
A
#
# COMPACT_ATOMS: atom_id res chain seq x y z
N MET A 1 -73.36 -1.24 49.18
CA MET A 1 -72.48 -0.06 49.34
C MET A 1 -71.40 -0.18 48.27
N PRO A 2 -71.31 0.74 47.31
CA PRO A 2 -70.44 0.56 46.15
C PRO A 2 -68.98 0.83 46.51
N SER A 3 -68.12 -0.14 46.21
CA SER A 3 -66.67 -0.12 46.35
C SER A 3 -66.05 0.74 45.24
N ILE A 4 -65.29 1.75 45.65
CA ILE A 4 -64.53 2.66 44.79
C ILE A 4 -63.33 1.90 44.19
N PRO A 5 -63.12 1.89 42.86
CA PRO A 5 -61.87 1.41 42.28
C PRO A 5 -60.81 2.51 42.30
N PHE A 6 -59.66 2.20 42.91
CA PHE A 6 -58.43 2.98 42.86
C PHE A 6 -57.86 2.97 41.43
N SER A 7 -57.63 4.15 40.86
CA SER A 7 -56.85 4.34 39.62
C SER A 7 -55.41 4.72 39.99
N PRO A 8 -54.38 3.93 39.62
CA PRO A 8 -53.00 4.35 39.78
C PRO A 8 -52.65 5.37 38.70
N LYS A 9 -52.32 6.60 39.14
CA LYS A 9 -51.77 7.66 38.29
C LYS A 9 -50.31 7.32 37.95
N THR A 10 -50.03 6.93 36.72
CA THR A 10 -48.68 6.88 36.15
C THR A 10 -48.21 8.31 35.86
N PRO A 11 -47.05 8.78 36.38
CA PRO A 11 -46.48 10.04 35.93
C PRO A 11 -45.85 9.83 34.54
N VAL A 12 -46.40 10.50 33.53
CA VAL A 12 -45.77 10.60 32.20
C VAL A 12 -44.61 11.56 32.33
N LEU A 13 -43.39 11.03 32.50
CA LEU A 13 -42.16 11.79 32.41
C LEU A 13 -41.95 12.15 30.93
N ARG A 14 -42.32 13.38 30.55
CA ARG A 14 -41.93 13.94 29.24
C ARG A 14 -40.43 14.22 29.28
N CYS A 15 -39.61 13.25 28.88
CA CYS A 15 -38.24 13.51 28.47
C CYS A 15 -38.29 14.37 27.20
N LEU A 16 -38.09 15.67 27.39
CA LEU A 16 -37.77 16.58 26.30
C LEU A 16 -36.33 16.25 25.90
N ALA A 17 -36.15 15.37 24.92
CA ALA A 17 -34.84 15.14 24.31
C ALA A 17 -34.45 16.44 23.61
N LEU A 18 -33.56 17.20 24.25
CA LEU A 18 -32.86 18.30 23.61
C LEU A 18 -31.94 17.65 22.55
N LEU A 19 -32.42 17.57 21.31
CA LEU A 19 -31.57 17.32 20.15
C LEU A 19 -30.65 18.55 20.03
N ALA A 20 -29.54 18.52 20.74
CA ALA A 20 -28.40 19.35 20.40
C ALA A 20 -27.96 18.85 19.01
N THR A 21 -28.33 19.59 17.98
CA THR A 21 -27.65 19.50 16.69
C THR A 21 -26.23 20.00 16.95
N ALA A 22 -25.31 19.10 17.30
CA ALA A 22 -23.91 19.37 17.14
C ALA A 22 -23.71 19.63 15.65
N SER A 23 -23.46 20.89 15.29
CA SER A 23 -22.82 21.18 14.00
C SER A 23 -21.52 20.39 14.03
N LEU A 24 -21.39 19.34 13.21
CA LEU A 24 -20.10 18.74 12.93
C LEU A 24 -19.31 19.83 12.18
N HIS A 25 -18.68 20.74 12.91
CA HIS A 25 -17.64 21.58 12.33
C HIS A 25 -16.46 20.65 12.09
N ALA A 26 -16.18 20.36 10.82
CA ALA A 26 -15.01 19.59 10.45
C ALA A 26 -13.77 20.38 10.87
N ALA A 27 -13.06 19.88 11.87
CA ALA A 27 -11.82 20.48 12.37
C ALA A 27 -10.71 20.39 11.29
N PRO A 28 -9.62 21.18 11.40
CA PRO A 28 -8.49 21.00 10.51
C PRO A 28 -7.91 19.59 10.62
N VAL A 29 -7.54 19.03 9.48
CA VAL A 29 -6.95 17.69 9.36
C VAL A 29 -5.53 17.77 8.84
N ILE A 30 -4.70 16.83 9.24
CA ILE A 30 -3.44 16.52 8.57
C ILE A 30 -3.79 15.97 7.19
N ASN A 31 -3.34 16.64 6.13
CA ASN A 31 -3.83 16.45 4.77
C ASN A 31 -2.79 15.83 3.84
N GLU A 32 -1.51 16.17 4.04
CA GLU A 32 -0.41 15.68 3.24
C GLU A 32 0.85 15.58 4.11
N ILE A 33 1.61 14.50 3.96
CA ILE A 33 2.90 14.28 4.62
C ILE A 33 3.92 13.93 3.56
N HIS A 34 4.99 14.70 3.47
CA HIS A 34 6.14 14.42 2.62
C HIS A 34 7.35 14.08 3.49
N TYR A 35 7.81 12.84 3.37
CA TYR A 35 8.90 12.27 4.17
C TYR A 35 9.80 11.41 3.28
N ASN A 36 11.05 11.19 3.71
CA ASN A 36 12.01 10.33 3.04
C ASN A 36 12.09 10.54 1.52
N ASN A 37 12.38 11.77 1.10
CA ASN A 37 12.49 12.11 -0.31
C ASN A 37 13.63 11.31 -1.02
N ASP A 38 13.48 11.04 -2.32
CA ASP A 38 14.45 10.30 -3.14
C ASP A 38 15.85 10.95 -3.16
N LEU A 39 15.87 12.27 -3.00
CA LEU A 39 17.04 13.11 -2.77
C LEU A 39 17.10 13.55 -1.31
N ASN A 40 17.38 12.61 -0.40
CA ASN A 40 17.45 12.83 1.05
C ASN A 40 18.47 13.90 1.55
N TYR A 41 19.22 14.53 0.64
CA TYR A 41 20.07 15.69 0.94
C TYR A 41 19.34 17.03 0.77
N ILE A 42 18.12 17.03 0.24
CA ILE A 42 17.26 18.21 0.10
C ILE A 42 16.30 18.22 1.29
N ALA A 43 16.39 19.26 2.12
CA ALA A 43 15.50 19.48 3.26
C ALA A 43 14.13 20.01 2.80
N ASN A 44 13.29 19.15 2.23
CA ASN A 44 11.97 19.48 1.69
C ASN A 44 10.84 18.64 2.29
N GLU A 45 11.06 18.03 3.44
CA GLU A 45 10.00 17.35 4.21
C GLU A 45 9.01 18.37 4.78
N PHE A 46 7.74 17.97 4.84
CA PHE A 46 6.68 18.83 5.36
C PHE A 46 5.45 18.05 5.81
N ILE A 47 4.64 18.76 6.61
CA ILE A 47 3.28 18.38 6.98
C ILE A 47 2.34 19.48 6.55
N GLU A 48 1.26 19.14 5.88
CA GLU A 48 0.20 20.06 5.49
C GLU A 48 -1.06 19.86 6.33
N LEU A 49 -1.67 20.96 6.73
CA LEU A 49 -3.02 21.01 7.28
C LEU A 49 -4.01 21.52 6.24
N TYR A 50 -5.21 20.95 6.24
CA TYR A 50 -6.37 21.42 5.47
C TYR A 50 -7.54 21.72 6.39
N ASN A 51 -8.25 22.82 6.14
CA ASN A 51 -9.51 23.13 6.81
C ASN A 51 -10.71 22.78 5.91
N PRO A 52 -11.35 21.60 6.09
CA PRO A 52 -12.58 21.24 5.38
C PRO A 52 -13.82 21.99 5.88
N GLY A 53 -13.72 22.68 7.01
CA GLY A 53 -14.83 23.36 7.66
C GLY A 53 -15.23 24.68 6.98
N PRO A 54 -16.43 25.19 7.28
CA PRO A 54 -16.95 26.44 6.70
C PRO A 54 -16.43 27.71 7.40
N GLU A 55 -15.72 27.59 8.52
CA GLU A 55 -15.24 28.70 9.34
C GLU A 55 -13.72 28.71 9.46
N ALA A 56 -13.14 29.91 9.63
CA ALA A 56 -11.71 30.05 9.86
C ALA A 56 -11.34 29.53 11.25
N VAL A 57 -10.26 28.74 11.33
CA VAL A 57 -9.78 28.16 12.59
C VAL A 57 -8.57 28.94 13.09
N ASN A 58 -8.61 29.40 14.34
CA ASN A 58 -7.46 30.03 14.98
C ASN A 58 -6.51 28.96 15.51
N LEU A 59 -5.34 28.82 14.89
CA LEU A 59 -4.29 27.88 15.26
C LEU A 59 -3.30 28.48 16.27
N THR A 60 -3.53 29.69 16.80
CA THR A 60 -2.61 30.31 17.76
C THR A 60 -2.31 29.36 18.92
N ASN A 61 -1.02 29.08 19.16
CA ASN A 61 -0.52 28.16 20.20
C ASN A 61 -0.94 26.69 20.06
N TRP A 62 -1.60 26.30 18.96
CA TRP A 62 -1.73 24.89 18.59
C TRP A 62 -0.34 24.30 18.31
N LYS A 63 -0.25 22.97 18.27
CA LYS A 63 1.00 22.25 18.02
C LYS A 63 0.85 21.14 17.01
N LEU A 64 1.89 20.95 16.20
CA LEU A 64 2.23 19.64 15.65
C LEU A 64 3.20 18.97 16.62
N ALA A 65 2.89 17.75 17.02
CA ALA A 65 3.64 16.95 18.00
C ALA A 65 3.87 15.51 17.50
N GLY A 66 4.72 14.75 18.21
CA GLY A 66 5.10 13.38 17.84
C GLY A 66 6.48 13.34 17.20
N GLY A 67 6.56 12.91 15.94
CA GLY A 67 7.80 12.87 15.16
C GLY A 67 8.42 14.25 14.92
N ILE A 68 7.58 15.29 14.87
CA ILE A 68 8.02 16.69 14.80
C ILE A 68 7.46 17.49 15.97
N ASP A 69 8.11 18.61 16.28
CA ASP A 69 7.62 19.63 17.22
C ASP A 69 7.58 20.99 16.52
N PHE A 70 6.37 21.57 16.47
CA PHE A 70 6.13 22.92 15.98
C PHE A 70 4.95 23.55 16.72
N THR A 71 5.16 24.74 17.29
CA THR A 71 4.07 25.56 17.87
C THR A 71 3.69 26.67 16.91
N PHE A 72 2.40 26.74 16.55
CA PHE A 72 1.89 27.76 15.64
C PHE A 72 1.98 29.16 16.29
N PRO A 73 2.57 30.16 15.60
CA PRO A 73 2.70 31.52 16.11
C PRO A 73 1.35 32.19 16.39
N GLU A 74 1.38 33.25 17.21
CA GLU A 74 0.21 34.12 17.41
C GLU A 74 -0.34 34.65 16.09
N ASN A 75 -1.67 34.78 16.03
CA ASN A 75 -2.42 35.26 14.85
C ASN A 75 -2.30 34.33 13.63
N THR A 76 -2.11 33.03 13.84
CA THR A 76 -2.18 32.04 12.76
C THR A 76 -3.63 31.57 12.57
N PHE A 77 -4.23 31.91 11.44
CA PHE A 77 -5.61 31.50 11.09
C PHE A 77 -5.62 30.58 9.88
N LEU A 78 -6.39 29.50 9.87
CA LEU A 78 -6.60 28.65 8.71
C LEU A 78 -8.01 28.86 8.18
N ASP A 79 -8.12 29.62 7.09
CA ASP A 79 -9.39 29.97 6.47
C ASP A 79 -10.12 28.74 5.90
N PRO A 80 -11.46 28.82 5.71
CA PRO A 80 -12.23 27.74 5.09
C PRO A 80 -11.64 27.30 3.75
N GLY A 81 -11.51 25.99 3.55
CA GLY A 81 -10.98 25.41 2.31
C GLY A 81 -9.52 25.75 2.01
N SER A 82 -8.79 26.31 2.97
CA SER A 82 -7.39 26.70 2.82
C SER A 82 -6.44 25.66 3.40
N TYR A 83 -5.19 25.75 2.95
CA TYR A 83 -4.09 24.87 3.32
C TYR A 83 -2.99 25.65 4.08
N LEU A 84 -2.26 24.96 4.94
CA LEU A 84 -1.10 25.50 5.65
C LEU A 84 -0.02 24.44 5.78
N VAL A 85 1.16 24.74 5.27
CA VAL A 85 2.30 23.82 5.31
C VAL A 85 3.24 24.20 6.45
N VAL A 86 3.73 23.20 7.18
CA VAL A 86 4.84 23.32 8.14
C VAL A 86 6.00 22.47 7.62
N ALA A 87 7.11 23.10 7.26
CA ALA A 87 8.23 22.46 6.57
C ALA A 87 9.50 22.39 7.44
N GLU A 88 10.35 21.40 7.16
CA GLU A 88 11.69 21.28 7.75
C GLU A 88 12.53 22.52 7.40
N ASN A 89 12.47 22.95 6.14
CA ASN A 89 13.07 24.19 5.66
C ASN A 89 12.08 24.98 4.78
N PRO A 90 11.45 26.03 5.31
CA PRO A 90 10.47 26.83 4.57
C PRO A 90 11.04 27.53 3.32
N THR A 91 12.34 27.81 3.28
CA THR A 91 12.97 28.45 2.12
C THR A 91 13.15 27.44 0.99
N THR A 92 13.65 26.24 1.32
CA THR A 92 13.78 25.12 0.37
C THR A 92 12.42 24.73 -0.20
N LEU A 93 11.40 24.58 0.65
CA LEU A 93 10.06 24.21 0.19
C LEU A 93 9.51 25.24 -0.82
N ARG A 94 9.70 26.54 -0.54
CA ARG A 94 9.31 27.60 -1.48
C ARG A 94 10.09 27.53 -2.78
N SER A 95 11.40 27.28 -2.76
CA SER A 95 12.17 27.20 -4.01
C SER A 95 11.75 26.02 -4.88
N GLU A 96 11.43 24.87 -4.27
CA GLU A 96 11.06 23.66 -5.00
C GLU A 96 9.62 23.70 -5.53
N PHE A 97 8.66 24.13 -4.71
CA PHE A 97 7.23 23.93 -5.00
C PHE A 97 6.45 25.19 -5.41
N SER A 98 7.06 26.39 -5.38
CA SER A 98 6.35 27.62 -5.81
C SER A 98 6.09 27.66 -7.31
N ARG A 99 6.71 26.77 -8.10
CA ARG A 99 6.49 26.67 -9.54
C ARG A 99 6.28 25.21 -9.94
N PRO A 100 5.05 24.69 -9.85
CA PRO A 100 4.76 23.32 -10.27
C PRO A 100 5.09 23.13 -11.77
N PRO A 101 5.51 21.92 -12.20
CA PRO A 101 5.99 21.67 -13.57
C PRO A 101 5.04 22.13 -14.69
N ASN A 102 3.73 22.06 -14.45
CA ASN A 102 2.69 22.37 -15.44
C ASN A 102 1.74 23.50 -15.00
N GLY A 103 2.14 24.35 -14.03
CA GLY A 103 1.27 25.39 -13.49
C GLY A 103 1.92 26.78 -13.41
N PRO A 104 1.11 27.83 -13.19
CA PRO A 104 1.65 29.15 -12.90
C PRO A 104 2.38 29.15 -11.55
N PRO A 105 3.31 30.09 -11.33
CA PRO A 105 3.84 30.32 -9.99
C PRO A 105 2.70 30.54 -8.99
N ARG A 106 2.81 29.92 -7.82
CA ARG A 106 1.84 30.02 -6.73
C ARG A 106 2.53 30.45 -5.45
N GLU A 107 1.82 31.22 -4.64
CA GLU A 107 2.27 31.55 -3.29
C GLU A 107 2.01 30.36 -2.38
N LEU A 108 3.05 29.89 -1.69
CA LEU A 108 2.93 28.82 -0.72
C LEU A 108 2.85 29.41 0.69
N ARG A 109 1.82 29.00 1.42
CA ARG A 109 1.68 29.36 2.84
C ARG A 109 2.47 28.37 3.70
N VAL A 110 3.74 28.70 3.91
CA VAL A 110 4.71 27.82 4.59
C VAL A 110 5.20 28.43 5.89
N LEU A 111 5.07 27.68 6.98
CA LEU A 111 5.67 27.93 8.29
C LEU A 111 6.80 26.93 8.56
N GLY A 112 7.51 27.14 9.66
CA GLY A 112 8.66 26.35 10.08
C GLY A 112 9.87 27.25 10.36
N PRO A 113 11.08 26.68 10.52
CA PRO A 113 11.35 25.24 10.54
C PRO A 113 10.66 24.56 11.73
N TYR A 114 10.19 23.33 11.56
CA TYR A 114 9.90 22.46 12.70
C TYR A 114 11.19 21.86 13.26
N SER A 115 11.12 21.28 14.47
CA SER A 115 12.18 20.43 15.01
C SER A 115 11.74 18.96 15.06
N GLY A 116 12.68 18.03 15.28
CA GLY A 116 12.42 16.60 15.11
C GLY A 116 12.65 16.15 13.67
N GLY A 117 12.02 15.06 13.25
CA GLY A 117 12.15 14.51 11.90
C GLY A 117 11.13 13.41 11.64
N LEU A 118 10.76 13.22 10.37
CA LEU A 118 9.84 12.16 9.99
C LEU A 118 10.63 10.89 9.68
N SER A 119 10.35 9.82 10.40
CA SER A 119 11.03 8.53 10.19
C SER A 119 10.60 7.87 8.87
N GLY A 120 11.58 7.38 8.10
CA GLY A 120 11.37 6.54 6.92
C GLY A 120 10.96 5.09 7.24
N GLU A 121 10.69 4.77 8.51
CA GLU A 121 10.18 3.47 8.97
C GLU A 121 8.76 3.58 9.56
N GLY A 122 8.07 4.72 9.36
CA GLY A 122 6.80 5.05 9.98
C GLY A 122 6.95 6.02 11.16
N GLU A 123 5.92 6.83 11.42
CA GLU A 123 5.94 7.90 12.43
C GLU A 123 4.53 8.25 12.93
N THR A 124 4.43 8.85 14.13
CA THR A 124 3.19 9.46 14.62
C THR A 124 3.28 10.98 14.57
N VAL A 125 2.27 11.62 13.98
CA VAL A 125 2.07 13.07 13.96
C VAL A 125 0.72 13.37 14.58
N GLU A 126 0.68 14.32 15.52
CA GLU A 126 -0.54 14.78 16.17
C GLU A 126 -0.72 16.29 15.98
N LEU A 127 -1.94 16.71 15.66
CA LEU A 127 -2.38 18.10 15.76
C LEU A 127 -3.08 18.29 17.10
N VAL A 128 -2.58 19.22 17.90
CA VAL A 128 -3.05 19.49 19.26
C VAL A 128 -3.45 20.96 19.38
N ASP A 129 -4.59 21.25 19.99
CA ASP A 129 -5.06 22.61 20.18
C ASP A 129 -4.35 23.35 21.33
N ASP A 130 -4.72 24.62 21.54
CA ASP A 130 -4.19 25.46 22.61
C ASP A 130 -4.61 24.99 24.02
N SER A 131 -5.64 24.16 24.12
CA SER A 131 -6.12 23.51 25.33
C SER A 131 -5.46 22.15 25.59
N GLN A 132 -4.50 21.75 24.74
CA GLN A 132 -3.82 20.45 24.77
C GLN A 132 -4.73 19.25 24.44
N GLU A 133 -5.87 19.49 23.78
CA GLU A 133 -6.71 18.42 23.24
C GLU A 133 -6.25 18.03 21.84
N ARG A 134 -6.26 16.73 21.55
CA ARG A 134 -5.88 16.19 20.25
C ARG A 134 -7.00 16.44 19.25
N VAL A 135 -6.70 17.21 18.22
CA VAL A 135 -7.60 17.53 17.11
C VAL A 135 -7.55 16.46 16.03
N ASP A 136 -6.35 16.03 15.66
CA ASP A 136 -6.13 15.01 14.63
C ASP A 136 -4.84 14.23 14.87
N ARG A 137 -4.73 13.03 14.28
CA ARG A 137 -3.58 12.13 14.41
C ARG A 137 -3.39 11.26 13.18
N VAL A 138 -2.13 11.09 12.79
CA VAL A 138 -1.69 10.11 11.80
C VAL A 138 -0.57 9.28 12.39
N SER A 139 -0.73 7.96 12.42
CA SER A 139 0.29 7.00 12.84
C SER A 139 0.65 6.08 11.67
N PHE A 140 1.47 6.60 10.75
CA PHE A 140 1.74 5.91 9.49
C PHE A 140 2.85 4.87 9.60
N ASP A 141 2.79 3.89 8.70
CA ASP A 141 3.77 2.82 8.51
C ASP A 141 4.22 2.85 7.03
N ILE A 142 5.20 2.02 6.66
CA ILE A 142 5.74 1.89 5.30
C ILE A 142 5.20 0.68 4.53
N ASP A 143 4.30 -0.07 5.14
CA ASP A 143 3.68 -1.27 4.59
C ASP A 143 2.17 -1.08 4.35
N PHE A 144 1.59 -1.94 3.50
CA PHE A 144 0.14 -2.00 3.28
C PHE A 144 -0.61 -2.01 4.64
N PRO A 145 -1.62 -1.15 4.85
CA PRO A 145 -2.36 -0.41 3.83
C PRO A 145 -1.86 1.00 3.53
N TRP A 146 -0.73 1.42 4.11
CA TRP A 146 -0.16 2.75 3.87
C TRP A 146 0.48 2.84 2.47
N PRO A 147 0.56 4.04 1.89
CA PRO A 147 1.09 4.24 0.55
C PRO A 147 2.63 4.09 0.50
N ILE A 148 3.06 2.87 0.19
CA ILE A 148 4.47 2.45 0.13
C ILE A 148 5.31 3.34 -0.81
N ALA A 149 4.73 3.85 -1.89
CA ALA A 149 5.48 4.65 -2.87
C ALA A 149 5.82 6.07 -2.40
N ALA A 150 5.21 6.57 -1.31
CA ALA A 150 5.61 7.84 -0.69
C ALA A 150 7.01 7.73 -0.03
N ASP A 151 7.45 6.51 0.31
CA ASP A 151 8.75 6.23 0.91
C ASP A 151 9.85 6.17 -0.16
N GLY A 152 10.43 7.31 -0.57
CA GLY A 152 11.66 7.36 -1.38
C GLY A 152 11.47 7.44 -2.90
N SER A 153 10.27 7.69 -3.42
CA SER A 153 10.05 7.95 -4.88
C SER A 153 9.85 9.43 -5.20
N GLY A 154 9.95 10.30 -4.19
CA GLY A 154 9.68 11.73 -4.32
C GLY A 154 8.19 12.09 -4.35
N SER A 155 7.29 11.12 -4.12
CA SER A 155 5.86 11.37 -3.86
C SER A 155 5.63 11.61 -2.37
N SER A 156 4.61 12.39 -2.05
CA SER A 156 4.05 12.54 -0.70
C SER A 156 2.95 11.53 -0.44
N MET A 157 2.58 11.37 0.82
CA MET A 157 1.38 10.69 1.26
C MET A 157 0.24 11.71 1.41
N GLU A 158 -0.84 11.51 0.67
CA GLU A 158 -1.99 12.42 0.58
C GLU A 158 -3.28 11.75 1.10
N LEU A 159 -4.03 12.46 1.93
CA LEU A 159 -5.33 12.03 2.42
C LEU A 159 -6.35 12.06 1.27
N VAL A 160 -7.06 10.96 1.06
CA VAL A 160 -7.99 10.82 -0.07
C VAL A 160 -9.28 11.61 0.16
N ASN A 161 -9.77 11.66 1.39
CA ASN A 161 -10.96 12.42 1.73
C ASN A 161 -10.83 12.92 3.18
N PRO A 162 -11.07 14.22 3.45
CA PRO A 162 -10.88 14.82 4.78
C PRO A 162 -11.86 14.33 5.85
N ALA A 163 -12.89 13.57 5.49
CA ALA A 163 -13.81 12.94 6.42
C ALA A 163 -13.37 11.53 6.86
N LEU A 164 -12.30 10.99 6.25
CA LEU A 164 -11.77 9.68 6.64
C LEU A 164 -10.91 9.77 7.89
N ASP A 165 -10.80 8.64 8.59
CA ASP A 165 -9.91 8.50 9.73
C ASP A 165 -8.45 8.45 9.27
N ASN A 166 -7.69 9.44 9.74
CA ASN A 166 -6.29 9.67 9.43
C ASN A 166 -5.36 8.58 9.98
N ASP A 167 -5.79 7.81 10.98
CA ASP A 167 -5.05 6.66 11.52
C ASP A 167 -5.27 5.36 10.72
N LEU A 168 -6.12 5.38 9.68
CA LEU A 168 -6.27 4.25 8.77
C LEU A 168 -5.43 4.46 7.51
N GLY A 169 -4.39 3.63 7.30
CA GLY A 169 -3.54 3.75 6.11
C GLY A 169 -4.28 3.67 4.77
N SER A 170 -5.42 2.95 4.72
CA SER A 170 -6.29 2.89 3.55
C SER A 170 -6.97 4.23 3.19
N SER A 171 -6.93 5.23 4.08
CA SER A 171 -7.37 6.61 3.83
C SER A 171 -6.36 7.43 3.02
N TRP A 172 -5.13 6.93 2.88
CA TRP A 172 -4.00 7.67 2.30
C TRP A 172 -3.52 7.05 0.99
N ARG A 173 -3.06 7.86 0.03
CA ARG A 173 -2.43 7.39 -1.22
C ARG A 173 -1.18 8.21 -1.53
N SER A 174 -0.24 7.64 -2.27
CA SER A 174 0.88 8.43 -2.82
C SER A 174 0.36 9.46 -3.81
N SER A 175 0.92 10.66 -3.79
CA SER A 175 0.62 11.71 -4.77
C SER A 175 0.93 11.28 -6.20
N ARG A 176 0.15 11.79 -7.14
CA ARG A 176 0.11 11.32 -8.53
C ARG A 176 0.05 12.46 -9.53
N ASP A 177 0.59 12.20 -10.71
CA ASP A 177 0.39 13.01 -11.90
C ASP A 177 -0.09 12.08 -13.03
N ASN A 178 -1.28 12.36 -13.57
CA ASN A 178 -1.92 11.57 -14.63
C ASN A 178 -1.97 10.04 -14.36
N GLY A 179 -2.24 9.66 -13.12
CA GLY A 179 -2.41 8.26 -12.71
C GLY A 179 -1.12 7.48 -12.44
N ILE A 180 0.04 8.13 -12.51
CA ILE A 180 1.35 7.59 -12.12
C ILE A 180 1.85 8.39 -10.91
N LEU A 181 2.79 7.84 -10.13
CA LEU A 181 3.47 8.57 -9.05
C LEU A 181 3.93 9.96 -9.51
N GLY A 182 3.60 10.98 -8.72
CA GLY A 182 3.82 12.38 -9.04
C GLY A 182 4.43 13.15 -7.86
N PRO A 183 4.73 14.43 -8.07
CA PRO A 183 5.26 15.27 -7.01
C PRO A 183 4.17 15.62 -5.97
N PRO A 184 4.57 16.01 -4.75
CA PRO A 184 3.69 16.56 -3.73
C PRO A 184 2.85 17.75 -4.21
N THR A 185 1.73 18.00 -3.53
CA THR A 185 0.77 19.07 -3.86
C THR A 185 0.62 20.18 -2.81
N PRO A 186 1.71 20.67 -2.18
CA PRO A 186 1.60 21.63 -1.08
C PRO A 186 0.87 22.90 -1.51
N SER A 187 0.03 23.38 -0.60
CA SER A 187 -0.91 24.50 -0.73
C SER A 187 -1.94 24.33 -1.85
N SER A 188 -2.34 23.09 -2.16
CA SER A 188 -3.33 22.79 -3.19
C SER A 188 -4.12 21.53 -2.85
N ALA A 189 -5.22 21.28 -3.57
CA ALA A 189 -5.97 20.04 -3.38
C ALA A 189 -5.09 18.83 -3.72
N ASN A 190 -5.12 17.82 -2.83
CA ASN A 190 -4.46 16.55 -3.04
C ASN A 190 -4.79 15.97 -4.41
N SER A 191 -3.76 15.46 -5.10
CA SER A 191 -3.91 14.82 -6.41
C SER A 191 -4.83 13.58 -6.37
N VAL A 192 -4.98 12.99 -5.19
CA VAL A 192 -5.82 11.80 -4.94
C VAL A 192 -7.17 12.13 -4.31
N TYR A 193 -7.52 13.41 -4.16
CA TYR A 193 -8.77 13.83 -3.52
C TYR A 193 -10.00 13.19 -4.18
N SER A 194 -10.88 12.63 -3.34
CA SER A 194 -12.18 12.10 -3.72
C SER A 194 -13.28 12.78 -2.89
N PRO A 195 -14.32 13.36 -3.52
CA PRO A 195 -15.42 13.99 -2.79
C PRO A 195 -16.30 12.96 -2.04
N VAL A 196 -16.29 11.70 -2.48
CA VAL A 196 -16.93 10.57 -1.79
C VAL A 196 -15.83 9.70 -1.20
N ALA A 197 -15.93 9.39 0.09
CA ALA A 197 -14.95 8.56 0.76
C ALA A 197 -14.92 7.16 0.11
N PRO A 198 -13.75 6.66 -0.34
CA PRO A 198 -13.68 5.30 -0.83
C PRO A 198 -13.58 4.28 0.32
N PRO A 199 -13.89 3.00 0.06
CA PRO A 199 -13.80 1.96 1.06
C PRO A 199 -12.38 1.77 1.60
N ASN A 200 -12.28 1.63 2.91
CA ASN A 200 -11.04 1.29 3.61
C ASN A 200 -10.86 -0.23 3.62
N ILE A 201 -9.81 -0.72 2.95
CA ILE A 201 -9.43 -2.14 2.88
C ILE A 201 -8.11 -2.37 3.62
N ARG A 202 -8.13 -3.11 4.72
CA ARG A 202 -6.96 -3.34 5.59
C ARG A 202 -6.96 -4.75 6.18
N GLN A 203 -5.88 -5.12 6.86
CA GLN A 203 -5.73 -6.43 7.50
C GLN A 203 -6.00 -7.61 6.55
N VAL A 204 -5.58 -7.46 5.28
CA VAL A 204 -5.70 -8.51 4.27
C VAL A 204 -4.73 -9.64 4.63
N ARG A 205 -5.26 -10.85 4.82
CA ARG A 205 -4.47 -12.03 5.17
C ARG A 205 -5.06 -13.27 4.51
N HIS A 206 -4.24 -14.29 4.36
CA HIS A 206 -4.69 -15.62 3.98
C HIS A 206 -4.19 -16.66 4.98
N GLU A 207 -4.95 -17.73 5.14
CA GLU A 207 -4.61 -18.89 5.95
C GLU A 207 -4.91 -20.17 5.16
N PRO A 208 -4.04 -21.18 5.22
CA PRO A 208 -2.71 -21.17 5.85
C PRO A 208 -1.71 -20.27 5.09
N GLN A 209 -0.72 -19.70 5.79
CA GLN A 209 0.34 -18.87 5.17
C GLN A 209 1.06 -19.55 3.99
N GLN A 210 1.23 -20.87 4.06
CA GLN A 210 1.74 -21.70 2.97
C GLN A 210 0.82 -22.91 2.81
N PRO A 211 -0.18 -22.87 1.92
CA PRO A 211 -1.12 -23.97 1.73
C PRO A 211 -0.46 -25.18 1.09
N ALA A 212 -0.77 -26.37 1.59
CA ALA A 212 -0.56 -27.60 0.83
C ALA A 212 -1.65 -27.77 -0.26
N GLY A 213 -1.39 -28.61 -1.26
CA GLY A 213 -2.36 -28.92 -2.31
C GLY A 213 -3.64 -29.63 -1.84
N THR A 214 -3.75 -29.94 -0.55
CA THR A 214 -4.93 -30.57 0.08
C THR A 214 -5.66 -29.65 1.06
N GLU A 215 -5.18 -28.42 1.24
CA GLU A 215 -5.76 -27.46 2.20
C GLU A 215 -6.45 -26.34 1.44
N ASP A 216 -7.64 -25.96 1.90
CA ASP A 216 -8.34 -24.79 1.38
C ASP A 216 -7.59 -23.51 1.76
N LEU A 217 -7.65 -22.48 0.91
CA LEU A 217 -7.08 -21.17 1.17
C LEU A 217 -8.20 -20.21 1.57
N VAL A 218 -8.19 -19.79 2.83
CA VAL A 218 -9.12 -18.79 3.36
C VAL A 218 -8.46 -17.42 3.25
N VAL A 219 -9.13 -16.47 2.60
CA VAL A 219 -8.70 -15.07 2.49
C VAL A 219 -9.66 -14.20 3.26
N THR A 220 -9.14 -13.29 4.07
CA THR A 220 -9.93 -12.33 4.84
C THR A 220 -9.42 -10.91 4.66
N ALA A 221 -10.32 -9.93 4.79
CA ALA A 221 -9.99 -8.51 4.76
C ALA A 221 -10.93 -7.73 5.68
N LYS A 222 -10.40 -6.77 6.44
CA LYS A 222 -11.24 -5.83 7.19
C LYS A 222 -11.64 -4.67 6.28
N VAL A 223 -12.94 -4.51 6.06
CA VAL A 223 -13.50 -3.55 5.11
C VAL A 223 -14.52 -2.66 5.80
N THR A 224 -14.32 -1.34 5.72
CA THR A 224 -15.25 -0.35 6.27
C THR A 224 -15.40 0.83 5.32
N ASP A 225 -16.55 1.48 5.35
CA ASP A 225 -16.85 2.64 4.53
C ASP A 225 -17.89 3.50 5.27
N PRO A 226 -17.76 4.85 5.31
CA PRO A 226 -18.71 5.71 6.04
C PRO A 226 -20.14 5.63 5.50
N GLU A 227 -20.30 5.50 4.18
CA GLU A 227 -21.57 5.36 3.47
C GLU A 227 -22.08 3.90 3.47
N GLY A 228 -21.16 2.97 3.75
CA GLY A 228 -21.43 1.57 3.99
C GLY A 228 -21.03 0.69 2.80
N VAL A 229 -20.65 -0.55 3.12
CA VAL A 229 -20.17 -1.52 2.13
C VAL A 229 -21.35 -2.16 1.39
N SER A 230 -21.28 -2.23 0.07
CA SER A 230 -22.28 -2.90 -0.78
C SER A 230 -21.81 -4.27 -1.25
N GLU A 231 -20.54 -4.41 -1.64
CA GLU A 231 -20.00 -5.63 -2.21
C GLU A 231 -18.51 -5.74 -1.89
N VAL A 232 -18.06 -6.94 -1.53
CA VAL A 232 -16.65 -7.29 -1.35
C VAL A 232 -16.36 -8.53 -2.16
N ASN A 233 -15.37 -8.44 -3.05
CA ASN A 233 -14.99 -9.50 -3.96
C ASN A 233 -13.50 -9.84 -3.82
N LEU A 234 -13.21 -11.12 -3.67
CA LEU A 234 -11.89 -11.71 -3.88
C LEU A 234 -11.74 -12.02 -5.36
N THR A 235 -10.85 -11.31 -6.06
CA THR A 235 -10.44 -11.69 -7.41
C THR A 235 -9.11 -12.41 -7.35
N TYR A 236 -8.97 -13.57 -7.99
CA TYR A 236 -7.75 -14.36 -7.92
C TYR A 236 -7.38 -15.05 -9.23
N ALA A 237 -6.10 -15.30 -9.43
CA ALA A 237 -5.56 -16.05 -10.56
C ALA A 237 -4.73 -17.24 -10.06
N LEU A 238 -4.86 -18.37 -10.76
CA LEU A 238 -4.10 -19.59 -10.50
C LEU A 238 -3.00 -19.75 -11.55
N ILE A 239 -1.75 -19.67 -11.12
CA ILE A 239 -0.57 -19.75 -11.99
C ILE A 239 0.06 -21.13 -11.76
N LEU A 240 -0.37 -22.07 -12.61
CA LEU A 240 0.04 -23.47 -12.54
C LEU A 240 1.57 -23.64 -12.78
N PRO A 241 2.15 -24.76 -12.33
CA PRO A 241 3.58 -25.03 -12.50
C PRO A 241 4.05 -24.87 -13.94
N GLY A 242 5.13 -24.10 -14.15
CA GLY A 242 5.70 -23.84 -15.48
C GLY A 242 4.90 -22.85 -16.34
N ARG A 243 3.86 -22.20 -15.79
CA ARG A 243 3.00 -21.22 -16.49
C ARG A 243 3.15 -19.80 -15.94
N TYR A 244 4.30 -19.45 -15.37
CA TYR A 244 4.52 -18.13 -14.81
C TYR A 244 4.22 -17.00 -15.80
N ILE A 245 3.50 -15.96 -15.34
CA ILE A 245 3.12 -14.79 -16.14
C ILE A 245 3.66 -13.54 -15.43
N PRO A 246 4.66 -12.84 -15.97
CA PRO A 246 5.16 -11.61 -15.35
C PRO A 246 4.18 -10.44 -15.58
N ALA A 247 4.14 -9.47 -14.65
CA ALA A 247 3.35 -8.24 -14.81
C ALA A 247 3.83 -7.36 -15.96
N PHE A 248 5.13 -7.36 -16.22
CA PHE A 248 5.77 -6.59 -17.28
C PHE A 248 6.62 -7.50 -18.16
N LEU A 249 6.58 -7.27 -19.46
CA LEU A 249 7.42 -7.98 -20.42
C LEU A 249 8.87 -7.51 -20.26
N ALA A 250 9.80 -8.46 -20.21
CA ALA A 250 11.21 -8.14 -20.29
C ALA A 250 11.50 -7.45 -21.62
N LYS A 251 12.31 -6.38 -21.59
CA LYS A 251 12.77 -5.73 -22.81
C LYS A 251 13.59 -6.71 -23.63
N SER A 252 13.44 -6.65 -24.95
CA SER A 252 14.35 -7.32 -25.86
C SER A 252 15.78 -6.83 -25.68
N TYR A 253 16.76 -7.60 -26.17
CA TYR A 253 18.16 -7.18 -26.11
C TYR A 253 18.40 -5.82 -26.77
N SER A 254 17.78 -5.56 -27.93
CA SER A 254 17.87 -4.28 -28.62
C SER A 254 17.29 -3.13 -27.81
N GLU A 255 16.12 -3.31 -27.19
CA GLU A 255 15.47 -2.29 -26.37
C GLU A 255 16.26 -2.01 -25.09
N LEU A 256 16.86 -3.03 -24.49
CA LEU A 256 17.76 -2.86 -23.35
C LEU A 256 18.94 -1.96 -23.69
N LEU A 257 19.47 -2.02 -24.90
CA LEU A 257 20.58 -1.16 -25.32
C LEU A 257 20.12 0.25 -25.68
N SER A 258 18.99 0.40 -26.36
CA SER A 258 18.52 1.70 -26.85
C SER A 258 17.80 2.53 -25.81
N ASN A 259 17.11 1.88 -24.86
CA ASN A 259 16.33 2.55 -23.81
C ASN A 259 16.38 1.77 -22.49
N PRO A 260 17.55 1.65 -21.85
CA PRO A 260 17.73 0.83 -20.65
C PRO A 260 16.88 1.29 -19.46
N THR A 261 16.71 2.61 -19.28
CA THR A 261 16.04 3.23 -18.13
C THR A 261 14.55 3.48 -18.33
N GLY A 262 14.03 3.39 -19.56
CA GLY A 262 12.60 3.55 -19.81
C GLY A 262 11.72 2.49 -19.14
N PRO A 263 10.40 2.69 -19.05
CA PRO A 263 9.49 1.72 -18.49
C PRO A 263 9.46 0.41 -19.31
N ARG A 264 9.14 -0.70 -18.64
CA ARG A 264 8.82 -1.97 -19.30
C ARG A 264 7.36 -1.98 -19.74
N GLN A 265 7.06 -2.68 -20.83
CA GLN A 265 5.68 -2.80 -21.32
C GLN A 265 4.86 -3.68 -20.36
N PRO A 266 3.68 -3.24 -19.89
CA PRO A 266 2.75 -4.10 -19.16
C PRO A 266 2.38 -5.33 -19.98
N ASN A 267 2.36 -6.50 -19.36
CA ASN A 267 2.00 -7.75 -20.00
C ASN A 267 0.46 -7.90 -20.01
N PRO A 268 -0.21 -7.85 -21.18
CA PRO A 268 -1.67 -7.95 -21.23
C PRO A 268 -2.21 -9.30 -20.75
N ALA A 269 -1.38 -10.34 -20.70
CA ALA A 269 -1.78 -11.66 -20.17
C ALA A 269 -1.91 -11.66 -18.64
N TYR A 270 -1.27 -10.73 -17.94
CA TYR A 270 -1.26 -10.68 -16.48
C TYR A 270 -2.65 -10.44 -15.87
N LEU A 271 -3.51 -9.70 -16.58
CA LEU A 271 -4.88 -9.40 -16.16
C LEU A 271 -5.93 -10.40 -16.71
N ARG A 272 -5.50 -11.49 -17.37
CA ARG A 272 -6.41 -12.50 -17.92
C ARG A 272 -6.66 -13.63 -16.93
N ASN A 273 -7.81 -14.28 -17.05
CA ASN A 273 -8.18 -15.49 -16.29
C ASN A 273 -8.23 -15.27 -14.77
N TRP A 274 -8.58 -14.07 -14.32
CA TRP A 274 -8.92 -13.83 -12.93
C TRP A 274 -10.35 -14.31 -12.67
N LEU A 275 -10.51 -15.13 -11.64
CA LEU A 275 -11.78 -15.61 -11.12
C LEU A 275 -12.24 -14.66 -10.02
N THR A 276 -13.54 -14.64 -9.73
CA THR A 276 -14.13 -13.80 -8.68
C THR A 276 -14.94 -14.64 -7.71
N LEU A 277 -14.75 -14.42 -6.42
CA LEU A 277 -15.56 -14.95 -5.34
C LEU A 277 -16.09 -13.79 -4.51
N ALA A 278 -17.37 -13.84 -4.15
CA ALA A 278 -17.92 -12.94 -3.15
C ALA A 278 -17.27 -13.27 -1.79
N MET A 279 -16.96 -12.22 -1.03
CA MET A 279 -16.55 -12.33 0.36
C MET A 279 -17.74 -11.97 1.26
N HIS A 280 -17.87 -12.66 2.39
CA HIS A 280 -19.02 -12.52 3.29
C HIS A 280 -18.57 -12.21 4.73
N ASP A 281 -19.39 -11.45 5.44
CA ASP A 281 -19.27 -11.09 6.88
C ASP A 281 -20.60 -11.50 7.55
N ASP A 282 -20.91 -12.80 7.48
CA ASP A 282 -22.21 -13.41 7.83
C ASP A 282 -22.12 -14.45 8.96
N GLY A 283 -20.91 -14.71 9.49
CA GLY A 283 -20.65 -15.69 10.53
C GLY A 283 -20.83 -17.14 10.07
N LEU A 284 -20.77 -17.41 8.76
CA LEU A 284 -20.90 -18.75 8.19
C LEU A 284 -19.60 -19.26 7.58
N GLY A 285 -19.43 -20.58 7.58
CA GLY A 285 -18.28 -21.23 6.96
C GLY A 285 -16.97 -20.86 7.64
N ALA A 286 -16.05 -20.25 6.88
CA ALA A 286 -14.78 -19.76 7.40
C ALA A 286 -14.89 -18.36 8.04
N ASP A 287 -16.02 -17.69 7.89
CA ASP A 287 -16.29 -16.41 8.54
C ASP A 287 -16.77 -16.63 9.97
N ALA A 288 -15.98 -16.15 10.95
CA ALA A 288 -16.17 -16.57 12.34
C ALA A 288 -17.24 -15.77 13.08
N ILE A 289 -17.42 -14.48 12.75
CA ILE A 289 -18.27 -13.55 13.49
C ILE A 289 -18.99 -12.65 12.50
N ALA A 290 -20.32 -12.73 12.47
CA ALA A 290 -21.12 -11.88 11.61
C ALA A 290 -21.10 -10.41 12.05
N GLY A 291 -20.90 -9.50 11.10
CA GLY A 291 -20.99 -8.05 11.26
C GLY A 291 -19.78 -7.41 11.94
N ASP A 292 -18.61 -8.06 11.96
CA ASP A 292 -17.39 -7.51 12.58
C ASP A 292 -16.49 -6.74 11.58
N SER A 293 -17.00 -6.55 10.36
CA SER A 293 -16.35 -5.93 9.21
C SER A 293 -15.20 -6.74 8.62
N ILE A 294 -15.01 -8.00 9.01
CA ILE A 294 -14.07 -8.93 8.39
C ILE A 294 -14.84 -9.74 7.36
N TYR A 295 -14.52 -9.50 6.10
CA TYR A 295 -15.09 -10.26 4.99
C TYR A 295 -14.17 -11.44 4.68
N THR A 296 -14.77 -12.59 4.40
CA THR A 296 -14.07 -13.87 4.21
C THR A 296 -14.49 -14.56 2.90
N ALA A 297 -13.53 -15.13 2.18
CA ALA A 297 -13.77 -16.06 1.07
C ALA A 297 -12.81 -17.24 1.11
N THR A 298 -13.24 -18.38 0.57
CA THR A 298 -12.44 -19.61 0.54
C THR A 298 -12.21 -20.06 -0.91
N ILE A 299 -10.95 -20.20 -1.30
CA ILE A 299 -10.56 -20.87 -2.54
C ILE A 299 -10.35 -22.35 -2.21
N PRO A 300 -11.16 -23.27 -2.76
CA PRO A 300 -11.10 -24.67 -2.37
C PRO A 300 -9.85 -25.36 -2.92
N ALA A 301 -9.26 -26.27 -2.14
CA ALA A 301 -8.05 -27.03 -2.46
C ALA A 301 -8.15 -27.79 -3.80
N THR A 302 -9.37 -28.19 -4.18
CA THR A 302 -9.65 -28.83 -5.47
C THR A 302 -9.38 -27.94 -6.69
N SER A 303 -9.12 -26.65 -6.49
CA SER A 303 -8.88 -25.68 -7.57
C SER A 303 -7.42 -25.63 -8.01
N TYR A 304 -6.48 -26.07 -7.16
CA TYR A 304 -5.06 -25.90 -7.39
C TYR A 304 -4.26 -27.16 -7.03
N GLU A 305 -3.02 -27.21 -7.51
CA GLU A 305 -2.08 -28.30 -7.24
C GLU A 305 -0.77 -27.78 -6.66
N HIS A 306 0.08 -28.71 -6.22
CA HIS A 306 1.44 -28.44 -5.76
C HIS A 306 2.19 -27.49 -6.72
N ARG A 307 2.84 -26.45 -6.17
CA ARG A 307 3.59 -25.40 -6.90
C ARG A 307 2.73 -24.45 -7.73
N THR A 308 1.46 -24.30 -7.38
CA THR A 308 0.63 -23.21 -7.91
C THR A 308 0.98 -21.91 -7.18
N LEU A 309 1.28 -20.86 -7.93
CA LEU A 309 1.26 -19.49 -7.41
C LEU A 309 -0.16 -18.96 -7.50
N ILE A 310 -0.71 -18.51 -6.39
CA ILE A 310 -2.03 -17.86 -6.35
C ILE A 310 -1.78 -16.38 -6.17
N ARG A 311 -2.36 -15.57 -7.06
CA ARG A 311 -2.40 -14.11 -6.94
C ARG A 311 -3.82 -13.71 -6.61
N TYR A 312 -4.00 -12.73 -5.74
CA TYR A 312 -5.32 -12.24 -5.42
C TYR A 312 -5.35 -10.75 -5.08
N ARG A 313 -6.55 -10.17 -5.24
CA ARG A 313 -6.88 -8.78 -4.96
C ARG A 313 -8.25 -8.72 -4.31
N ILE A 314 -8.46 -7.72 -3.46
CA ILE A 314 -9.76 -7.45 -2.84
C ILE A 314 -10.34 -6.22 -3.52
N THR A 315 -11.50 -6.34 -4.14
CA THR A 315 -12.25 -5.23 -4.71
C THR A 315 -13.49 -4.98 -3.88
N VAL A 316 -13.68 -3.73 -3.45
CA VAL A 316 -14.82 -3.31 -2.65
C VAL A 316 -15.58 -2.23 -3.40
N ARG A 317 -16.91 -2.31 -3.34
CA ARG A 317 -17.82 -1.26 -3.77
C ARG A 317 -18.70 -0.85 -2.59
N ASP A 318 -18.81 0.45 -2.36
CA ASP A 318 -19.76 1.03 -1.39
C ASP A 318 -21.16 1.23 -1.97
N ARG A 319 -22.07 1.75 -1.14
CA ARG A 319 -23.47 2.01 -1.52
C ARG A 319 -23.66 3.20 -2.45
N GLU A 320 -22.70 4.12 -2.52
CA GLU A 320 -22.68 5.26 -3.44
C GLU A 320 -22.05 4.90 -4.80
N GLY A 321 -21.51 3.68 -4.92
CA GLY A 321 -20.91 3.14 -6.14
C GLY A 321 -19.43 3.48 -6.32
N THR A 322 -18.78 4.10 -5.32
CA THR A 322 -17.34 4.25 -5.28
C THR A 322 -16.70 2.88 -5.02
N SER A 323 -15.48 2.70 -5.51
CA SER A 323 -14.79 1.41 -5.42
C SER A 323 -13.31 1.56 -5.15
N ALA A 324 -12.77 0.63 -4.37
CA ALA A 324 -11.35 0.50 -4.11
C ALA A 324 -10.89 -0.93 -4.42
N THR A 325 -9.63 -1.09 -4.83
CA THR A 325 -9.00 -2.41 -4.99
C THR A 325 -7.67 -2.42 -4.23
N ALA A 326 -7.47 -3.45 -3.40
CA ALA A 326 -6.23 -3.72 -2.68
C ALA A 326 -5.46 -4.90 -3.31
N PRO A 327 -4.12 -4.83 -3.43
CA PRO A 327 -3.28 -3.68 -3.11
C PRO A 327 -3.63 -2.44 -3.93
N PHE A 328 -3.42 -1.24 -3.36
CA PHE A 328 -3.80 0.01 -3.99
C PHE A 328 -2.91 0.30 -5.22
N PRO A 329 -3.32 1.16 -6.17
CA PRO A 329 -2.61 1.26 -7.44
C PRO A 329 -1.19 1.86 -7.36
N ASP A 330 -0.82 2.41 -6.20
CA ASP A 330 0.50 2.92 -5.82
C ASP A 330 1.41 1.85 -5.19
N ASP A 331 0.91 0.63 -4.99
CA ASP A 331 1.68 -0.50 -4.49
C ASP A 331 2.30 -1.32 -5.64
N GLU A 332 3.64 -1.39 -5.66
CA GLU A 332 4.42 -2.10 -6.69
C GLU A 332 4.20 -3.62 -6.69
N SER A 333 3.64 -4.20 -5.63
CA SER A 333 3.29 -5.62 -5.58
C SER A 333 2.19 -6.00 -6.56
N LEU A 334 1.28 -5.07 -6.90
CA LEU A 334 0.13 -5.23 -7.79
C LEU A 334 -0.90 -6.28 -7.37
N ASN A 335 -0.56 -7.20 -6.48
CA ASN A 335 -1.42 -8.26 -5.94
C ASN A 335 -0.83 -8.78 -4.62
N PHE A 336 -1.68 -9.38 -3.81
CA PHE A 336 -1.22 -10.29 -2.78
C PHE A 336 -0.97 -11.66 -3.40
N SER A 337 -0.06 -12.45 -2.83
CA SER A 337 0.24 -13.77 -3.36
C SER A 337 0.51 -14.81 -2.29
N CYS A 338 0.25 -16.07 -2.62
CA CYS A 338 0.65 -17.23 -1.83
C CYS A 338 1.16 -18.35 -2.76
N PHE A 339 1.99 -19.24 -2.24
CA PHE A 339 2.57 -20.34 -3.01
C PHE A 339 2.19 -21.68 -2.40
N VAL A 340 1.44 -22.48 -3.17
CA VAL A 340 1.00 -23.82 -2.76
C VAL A 340 2.21 -24.75 -2.77
N TYR A 341 2.53 -25.35 -1.62
CA TYR A 341 3.74 -26.15 -1.48
C TYR A 341 3.61 -27.28 -0.46
N ASP A 342 3.87 -28.51 -0.90
CA ASP A 342 3.70 -29.74 -0.12
C ASP A 342 4.98 -30.13 0.63
N GLY A 343 5.93 -29.20 0.75
CA GLY A 343 7.24 -29.45 1.33
C GLY A 343 8.25 -30.07 0.35
N LEU A 344 9.46 -30.29 0.86
CA LEU A 344 10.52 -30.97 0.13
C LEU A 344 10.25 -32.48 0.14
N PRO A 345 10.34 -33.18 -1.01
CA PRO A 345 10.36 -34.63 -1.00
C PRO A 345 11.69 -35.14 -0.42
N ASP A 346 11.73 -36.42 -0.04
CA ASP A 346 12.97 -37.09 0.28
C ASP A 346 13.96 -37.03 -0.91
N TYR A 347 15.22 -36.78 -0.62
CA TYR A 347 16.27 -36.72 -1.64
C TYR A 347 16.92 -38.08 -1.78
N GLU A 348 16.56 -38.78 -2.85
CA GLU A 348 17.09 -40.10 -3.15
C GLU A 348 18.36 -40.00 -4.00
N THR A 349 19.43 -40.61 -3.51
CA THR A 349 20.65 -40.88 -4.28
C THR A 349 20.77 -42.37 -4.55
N THR A 350 21.68 -42.75 -5.44
CA THR A 350 21.91 -44.18 -5.77
C THR A 350 22.28 -45.05 -4.56
N THR A 351 22.79 -44.47 -3.48
CA THR A 351 23.30 -45.21 -2.31
C THR A 351 22.62 -44.87 -0.99
N ARG A 352 21.81 -43.80 -0.94
CA ARG A 352 21.20 -43.30 0.30
C ARG A 352 19.99 -42.41 0.02
N THR A 353 18.98 -42.52 0.86
CA THR A 353 17.88 -41.55 0.95
C THR A 353 18.17 -40.56 2.08
N TYR A 354 18.05 -39.27 1.77
CA TYR A 354 18.10 -38.19 2.73
C TYR A 354 16.68 -37.73 3.00
N SER A 355 16.18 -38.03 4.19
CA SER A 355 14.82 -37.66 4.57
C SER A 355 14.66 -36.15 4.62
N SER A 356 13.57 -35.70 4.01
CA SER A 356 13.12 -34.31 4.00
C SER A 356 12.92 -33.75 5.41
N ASP A 357 12.35 -34.56 6.29
CA ASP A 357 12.01 -34.19 7.67
C ASP A 357 13.21 -33.96 8.59
N THR A 358 14.38 -34.52 8.26
CA THR A 358 15.55 -34.49 9.15
C THR A 358 16.69 -33.64 8.62
N VAL A 359 17.02 -33.76 7.32
CA VAL A 359 18.20 -33.11 6.75
C VAL A 359 17.80 -31.95 5.85
N LEU A 360 16.82 -32.15 4.96
CA LEU A 360 16.56 -31.14 3.92
C LEU A 360 15.86 -29.89 4.46
N LYS A 361 15.02 -30.02 5.49
CA LYS A 361 14.43 -28.86 6.20
C LYS A 361 15.47 -27.98 6.93
N THR A 362 16.70 -28.46 7.15
CA THR A 362 17.78 -27.65 7.75
C THR A 362 18.46 -26.73 6.74
N LEU A 363 18.23 -26.95 5.44
CA LEU A 363 18.79 -26.13 4.37
C LEU A 363 17.78 -25.05 3.97
N PRO A 364 18.24 -23.81 3.71
CA PRO A 364 17.36 -22.78 3.18
C PRO A 364 16.88 -23.19 1.78
N ALA A 365 15.57 -23.42 1.65
CA ALA A 365 14.90 -23.64 0.39
C ALA A 365 14.21 -22.35 -0.06
N TYR A 366 14.46 -21.96 -1.31
CA TYR A 366 13.80 -20.84 -1.96
C TYR A 366 13.33 -21.28 -3.34
N HIS A 367 12.22 -20.70 -3.81
CA HIS A 367 11.74 -20.89 -5.16
C HIS A 367 11.89 -19.59 -5.94
N LEU A 368 12.33 -19.71 -7.20
CA LEU A 368 12.30 -18.63 -8.15
C LEU A 368 11.37 -19.04 -9.29
N LEU A 369 10.22 -18.37 -9.40
CA LEU A 369 9.29 -18.56 -10.49
C LEU A 369 9.54 -17.46 -11.53
N THR A 370 10.02 -17.85 -12.70
CA THR A 370 10.22 -16.95 -13.84
C THR A 370 9.90 -17.70 -15.13
N THR A 371 9.72 -17.00 -16.24
CA THR A 371 9.54 -17.66 -17.53
C THR A 371 10.85 -18.28 -18.01
N GLN A 372 10.77 -19.37 -18.78
CA GLN A 372 11.95 -19.96 -19.41
C GLN A 372 12.68 -18.94 -20.30
N GLY A 373 11.94 -18.13 -21.07
CA GLY A 373 12.51 -17.11 -21.95
C GLY A 373 13.25 -16.01 -21.18
N ASP A 374 12.68 -15.52 -20.08
CA ASP A 374 13.32 -14.51 -19.23
C ASP A 374 14.57 -15.05 -18.55
N TYR A 375 14.51 -16.30 -18.05
CA TYR A 375 15.68 -16.97 -17.50
C TYR A 375 16.78 -17.08 -18.56
N ASP A 376 16.46 -17.64 -19.73
CA ASP A 376 17.41 -17.87 -20.82
C ASP A 376 18.02 -16.56 -21.31
N GLN A 377 17.22 -15.51 -21.51
CA GLN A 377 17.72 -14.20 -21.91
C GLN A 377 18.65 -13.59 -20.83
N CYS A 378 18.29 -13.71 -19.55
CA CYS A 378 19.11 -13.21 -18.44
C CYS A 378 20.47 -13.89 -18.34
N VAL A 379 20.50 -15.20 -18.56
CA VAL A 379 21.71 -16.01 -18.37
C VAL A 379 22.51 -16.26 -19.65
N ALA A 380 21.97 -15.91 -20.82
CA ALA A 380 22.56 -16.17 -22.13
C ALA A 380 23.99 -15.64 -22.25
N TYR A 381 24.91 -16.47 -22.73
CA TYR A 381 26.30 -16.08 -22.94
C TYR A 381 26.50 -15.46 -24.34
N ASP A 382 25.91 -16.05 -25.36
CA ASP A 382 25.99 -15.61 -26.75
C ASP A 382 24.65 -15.01 -27.21
N GLY A 383 24.69 -14.03 -28.10
CA GLY A 383 23.50 -13.39 -28.70
C GLY A 383 22.84 -12.29 -27.86
N ASN A 384 22.78 -12.43 -26.53
CA ASN A 384 22.13 -11.46 -25.62
C ASN A 384 23.09 -10.85 -24.57
N GLN A 385 24.41 -11.01 -24.75
CA GLN A 385 25.39 -10.41 -23.84
C GLN A 385 25.41 -8.88 -23.98
N ILE A 386 25.08 -8.19 -22.90
CA ILE A 386 25.10 -6.72 -22.86
C ILE A 386 26.56 -6.20 -22.88
N PRO A 387 26.94 -5.30 -23.82
CA PRO A 387 28.29 -4.77 -23.94
C PRO A 387 28.78 -4.05 -22.68
N ARG A 388 30.09 -4.14 -22.40
CA ARG A 388 30.67 -3.61 -21.17
C ARG A 388 30.50 -2.09 -21.00
N ASN A 389 30.46 -1.35 -22.10
CA ASN A 389 30.28 0.11 -22.15
C ASN A 389 28.80 0.54 -22.01
N SER A 390 27.83 -0.38 -22.02
CA SER A 390 26.40 -0.08 -21.84
C SER A 390 26.02 -0.11 -20.36
N TYR A 391 26.47 0.87 -19.58
CA TYR A 391 26.36 0.86 -18.11
C TYR A 391 24.94 0.77 -17.57
N ASP A 392 24.01 1.51 -18.17
CA ASP A 392 22.61 1.55 -17.74
C ASP A 392 21.91 0.22 -18.06
N ALA A 393 22.08 -0.28 -19.29
CA ALA A 393 21.56 -1.59 -19.71
C ALA A 393 22.08 -2.72 -18.82
N ARG A 394 23.35 -2.63 -18.42
CA ARG A 394 23.99 -3.57 -17.50
C ARG A 394 23.43 -3.47 -16.08
N SER A 395 22.93 -2.31 -15.69
CA SER A 395 22.41 -2.08 -14.33
C SER A 395 20.90 -2.31 -14.22
N ALA A 396 20.20 -2.35 -15.36
CA ALA A 396 18.76 -2.58 -15.45
C ALA A 396 18.34 -3.92 -14.84
N PHE A 397 17.25 -3.88 -14.08
CA PHE A 397 16.50 -5.04 -13.62
C PHE A 397 15.41 -5.31 -14.65
N ASN A 398 15.69 -6.19 -15.60
CA ASN A 398 14.83 -6.37 -16.78
C ASN A 398 13.76 -7.44 -16.62
N TRP A 399 14.05 -8.44 -15.78
CA TRP A 399 13.26 -9.66 -15.70
C TRP A 399 12.47 -9.69 -14.40
N SER A 400 11.24 -10.17 -14.47
CA SER A 400 10.34 -10.30 -13.31
C SER A 400 10.23 -11.75 -12.86
N ALA A 401 10.05 -11.96 -11.56
CA ALA A 401 9.88 -13.26 -10.96
C ALA A 401 9.00 -13.18 -9.70
N THR A 402 8.52 -14.33 -9.25
CA THR A 402 8.14 -14.51 -7.85
C THR A 402 9.29 -15.17 -7.11
N PHE A 403 9.70 -14.58 -6.00
CA PHE A 403 10.64 -15.19 -5.06
C PHE A 403 9.86 -15.76 -3.88
N VAL A 404 10.02 -17.04 -3.56
CA VAL A 404 9.35 -17.66 -2.41
C VAL A 404 10.38 -18.09 -1.39
N TYR A 405 10.20 -17.68 -0.14
CA TYR A 405 11.08 -18.05 0.97
C TYR A 405 10.31 -18.03 2.29
N LYS A 406 10.56 -19.04 3.14
CA LYS A 406 9.87 -19.24 4.44
C LYS A 406 8.34 -19.12 4.34
N GLY A 407 7.74 -19.70 3.30
CA GLY A 407 6.29 -19.66 3.07
C GLY A 407 5.76 -18.36 2.47
N ILE A 408 6.57 -17.30 2.40
CA ILE A 408 6.16 -16.00 1.85
C ILE A 408 6.46 -15.96 0.36
N ALA A 409 5.46 -15.60 -0.45
CA ALA A 409 5.60 -15.34 -1.87
C ALA A 409 5.74 -13.82 -2.11
N TYR A 410 6.93 -13.42 -2.55
CA TYR A 410 7.23 -12.07 -2.98
C TYR A 410 7.06 -12.00 -4.50
N ASP A 411 5.90 -11.57 -4.97
CA ASP A 411 5.57 -11.51 -6.39
C ASP A 411 6.01 -10.20 -7.05
N ASN A 412 6.15 -10.24 -8.38
CA ASN A 412 6.55 -9.10 -9.21
C ASN A 412 7.94 -8.50 -8.89
N VAL A 413 8.75 -9.24 -8.11
CA VAL A 413 10.18 -8.96 -7.85
C VAL A 413 10.94 -8.88 -9.16
N GLU A 414 11.88 -7.94 -9.25
CA GLU A 414 12.76 -7.85 -10.41
C GLU A 414 14.10 -8.53 -10.13
N TYR A 415 14.72 -9.12 -11.16
CA TYR A 415 16.03 -9.72 -11.04
C TYR A 415 16.93 -9.40 -12.23
N ARG A 416 18.23 -9.61 -12.00
CA ARG A 416 19.29 -9.48 -12.99
C ARG A 416 20.53 -10.26 -12.57
N LEU A 417 21.56 -10.33 -13.41
CA LEU A 417 22.86 -10.86 -13.01
C LEU A 417 23.63 -9.85 -12.14
N ARG A 418 24.34 -10.35 -11.10
CA ARG A 418 25.20 -9.53 -10.23
C ARG A 418 26.30 -8.83 -11.03
N GLN A 419 26.89 -7.79 -10.41
CA GLN A 419 27.97 -6.97 -10.98
C GLN A 419 27.59 -6.27 -12.29
N ARG A 420 26.39 -5.67 -12.34
CA ARG A 420 25.87 -4.96 -13.53
C ARG A 420 25.85 -5.90 -14.74
N ASN A 421 25.09 -7.01 -14.66
CA ASN A 421 24.94 -7.97 -15.75
C ASN A 421 26.27 -8.37 -16.41
N ALA A 422 27.37 -8.48 -15.64
CA ALA A 422 28.69 -8.77 -16.20
C ALA A 422 28.96 -10.27 -16.36
N ARG A 423 28.23 -11.09 -15.59
CA ARG A 423 28.57 -12.50 -15.35
C ARG A 423 27.99 -13.44 -16.41
N TYR A 424 28.10 -13.05 -17.67
CA TYR A 424 27.96 -13.97 -18.78
C TYR A 424 29.26 -14.78 -18.83
N SER A 425 29.25 -16.02 -18.32
CA SER A 425 30.41 -16.90 -18.44
C SER A 425 29.98 -18.30 -18.90
N ASN A 426 30.76 -18.91 -19.79
CA ASN A 426 30.52 -20.26 -20.30
C ASN A 426 30.65 -21.36 -19.24
N ARG A 427 31.33 -21.10 -18.11
CA ARG A 427 31.67 -22.13 -17.10
C ARG A 427 31.65 -21.66 -15.63
N GLY A 428 31.11 -20.47 -15.33
CA GLY A 428 31.13 -19.88 -13.99
C GLY A 428 29.75 -19.76 -13.32
N LYS A 429 29.76 -19.54 -11.99
CA LYS A 429 28.54 -19.32 -11.19
C LYS A 429 27.81 -18.04 -11.62
N ARG A 430 26.61 -18.20 -12.16
CA ARG A 430 25.68 -17.09 -12.45
C ARG A 430 24.98 -16.73 -11.15
N SER A 431 25.32 -15.57 -10.59
CA SER A 431 24.70 -15.08 -9.36
C SER A 431 23.66 -14.04 -9.72
N PHE A 432 22.45 -14.21 -9.22
CA PHE A 432 21.38 -13.23 -9.37
C PHE A 432 21.48 -12.13 -8.32
N ARG A 433 21.01 -10.95 -8.69
CA ARG A 433 20.63 -9.86 -7.79
C ARG A 433 19.12 -9.70 -7.93
N PHE A 434 18.43 -9.70 -6.80
CA PHE A 434 17.00 -9.43 -6.72
C PHE A 434 16.77 -8.00 -6.24
N ARG A 435 15.68 -7.41 -6.69
CA ARG A 435 15.11 -6.16 -6.19
C ARG A 435 13.68 -6.50 -5.82
N PHE A 436 13.44 -6.57 -4.52
CA PHE A 436 12.10 -6.70 -3.98
C PHE A 436 11.41 -5.34 -4.03
N ASN A 437 10.08 -5.37 -4.06
CA ASN A 437 9.24 -4.18 -3.97
C ASN A 437 9.48 -3.51 -2.61
N ARG A 438 9.25 -2.20 -2.51
CA ARG A 438 9.34 -1.51 -1.21
C ARG A 438 8.34 -2.10 -0.20
N GLY A 439 8.66 -2.00 1.09
CA GLY A 439 7.95 -2.70 2.17
C GLY A 439 8.14 -4.24 2.19
N SER A 440 8.55 -4.84 1.08
CA SER A 440 8.73 -6.29 0.96
C SER A 440 10.21 -6.68 1.11
N TYR A 441 10.62 -7.08 2.30
CA TYR A 441 12.00 -7.55 2.54
C TYR A 441 12.05 -9.01 2.96
N VAL A 442 13.09 -9.71 2.50
CA VAL A 442 13.41 -11.06 2.97
C VAL A 442 14.02 -10.97 4.37
N GLN A 443 13.30 -11.46 5.38
CA GLN A 443 13.76 -11.53 6.76
C GLN A 443 14.51 -12.85 7.08
#